data_AF-A0A2I0W099-F1
#
_entry.id   AF-A0A2I0W099-F1
#
_cell.length_a   1.000
_cell.length_b   1.000
_cell.length_c   1.000
_cell.angle_alpha   90.00
_cell.angle_beta   90.00
_cell.angle_gamma   90.00
#
_symmetry.space_group_name_H-M   'P 1'
#
loop_
_entity.id
_entity.type
_entity.pdbx_description
1 polymer ?
#
loop_
_entity_poly.entity_id
_entity_poly.type
_entity_poly.pdbx_seq_one_letter_code
_entity_poly.pdbx_strand_id
1 'polypeptide(L)'
;MNTSAVAPMASSSPSSDAAKEPGDLLVQYVVLRRDLIDEWPLGSTVTQGCHAAVAAIWDHRDRIDTAAYLSASNLDSMNKVCSMKCRNELYPSQWFIGVKEYYTQVTLEVKGETQIRKLAEKLTAEGIEHKLWIEQPENIPTCLATRPYPKSFIASYFKKIKLCK
;
A
#
# COMPACT_ATOMS: atom_id res chain seq x y z
N MET A 1 -69.87 -19.02 -5.91
CA MET A 1 -69.45 -19.95 -6.97
C MET A 1 -68.52 -19.20 -7.92
N ASN A 2 -67.21 -19.26 -7.72
CA ASN A 2 -66.32 -20.06 -8.55
C ASN A 2 -64.89 -19.89 -8.03
N THR A 3 -64.19 -21.01 -8.09
CA THR A 3 -62.98 -21.40 -7.39
C THR A 3 -61.72 -21.16 -8.22
N SER A 4 -60.59 -21.01 -7.51
CA SER A 4 -59.26 -21.55 -7.83
C SER A 4 -58.56 -21.14 -9.13
N ALA A 5 -57.38 -20.51 -8.99
CA ALA A 5 -56.11 -21.19 -9.19
C ALA A 5 -54.92 -20.27 -8.83
N VAL A 6 -54.11 -20.71 -7.87
CA VAL A 6 -52.76 -20.19 -7.59
C VAL A 6 -51.78 -21.15 -8.27
N ALA A 7 -50.82 -20.62 -9.03
CA ALA A 7 -49.71 -21.36 -9.63
C ALA A 7 -48.43 -20.47 -9.67
N PRO A 8 -47.23 -21.06 -9.71
CA PRO A 8 -46.15 -20.71 -8.79
C PRO A 8 -45.13 -19.71 -9.32
N MET A 9 -44.34 -19.22 -8.36
CA MET A 9 -43.17 -18.36 -8.50
C MET A 9 -42.16 -18.90 -9.52
N ALA A 10 -41.78 -18.07 -10.48
CA ALA A 10 -40.54 -18.22 -11.23
C ALA A 10 -39.54 -17.18 -10.71
N SER A 11 -38.60 -17.64 -9.89
CA SER A 11 -37.42 -16.89 -9.47
C SER A 11 -36.52 -16.67 -10.69
N SER A 12 -36.60 -15.49 -11.31
CA SER A 12 -35.56 -15.04 -12.23
C SER A 12 -34.36 -14.58 -11.41
N SER A 13 -33.51 -15.53 -11.04
CA SER A 13 -32.17 -15.24 -10.55
C SER A 13 -31.42 -14.48 -11.65
N PRO A 14 -30.90 -13.26 -11.42
CA PRO A 14 -29.90 -12.72 -12.32
C PRO A 14 -28.65 -13.57 -12.15
N SER A 15 -28.30 -14.28 -13.22
CA SER A 15 -27.07 -15.03 -13.39
C SER A 15 -25.87 -14.14 -13.05
N SER A 16 -25.30 -14.42 -11.88
CA SER A 16 -24.07 -13.82 -11.37
C SER A 16 -22.87 -14.38 -12.13
N ASP A 17 -22.62 -13.85 -13.32
CA ASP A 17 -21.32 -13.95 -14.00
C ASP A 17 -20.84 -12.55 -14.37
N ALA A 18 -20.77 -11.68 -13.36
CA ALA A 18 -19.88 -10.54 -13.40
C ALA A 18 -18.50 -11.07 -13.02
N ALA A 19 -17.61 -11.20 -14.01
CA ALA A 19 -16.19 -11.37 -13.77
C ALA A 19 -15.78 -10.36 -12.68
N LYS A 20 -15.36 -10.89 -11.53
CA LYS A 20 -14.91 -10.08 -10.40
C LYS A 20 -13.75 -9.23 -10.91
N GLU A 21 -14.00 -7.95 -11.17
CA GLU A 21 -12.95 -6.97 -11.48
C GLU A 21 -11.84 -7.21 -10.45
N PRO A 22 -10.58 -7.41 -10.87
CA PRO A 22 -9.50 -7.64 -9.91
C PRO A 22 -9.48 -6.45 -8.96
N GLY A 23 -9.80 -6.71 -7.68
CA GLY A 23 -9.87 -5.66 -6.67
C GLY A 23 -8.59 -4.84 -6.68
N ASP A 24 -8.71 -3.52 -6.62
CA ASP A 24 -7.54 -2.64 -6.68
C ASP A 24 -6.58 -2.97 -5.54
N LEU A 25 -5.31 -3.15 -5.91
CA LEU A 25 -4.25 -3.59 -5.03
C LEU A 25 -4.04 -2.56 -3.92
N LEU A 26 -4.12 -2.97 -2.65
CA LEU A 26 -3.78 -2.07 -1.55
C LEU A 26 -2.27 -1.95 -1.38
N VAL A 27 -1.79 -0.71 -1.33
CA VAL A 27 -0.36 -0.38 -1.23
C VAL A 27 -0.11 0.61 -0.09
N GLN A 28 0.97 0.37 0.65
CA GLN A 28 1.56 1.34 1.58
C GLN A 28 2.88 1.85 1.01
N TYR A 29 3.03 3.16 0.89
CA TYR A 29 4.30 3.78 0.54
C TYR A 29 5.06 4.19 1.79
N VAL A 30 6.33 3.83 1.87
CA VAL A 30 7.28 4.28 2.89
C VAL A 30 8.41 5.01 2.19
N VAL A 31 8.65 6.27 2.53
CA VAL A 31 9.64 7.14 1.93
C VAL A 31 10.73 7.42 2.94
N LEU A 32 11.97 7.07 2.59
CA LEU A 32 13.16 7.26 3.40
C LEU A 32 14.00 8.42 2.86
N ARG A 33 14.77 9.03 3.75
CA ARG A 33 15.75 10.07 3.42
C ARG A 33 17.10 9.47 3.05
N ARG A 34 17.57 9.71 1.82
CA ARG A 34 18.84 9.18 1.31
C ARG A 34 20.05 9.74 2.04
N ASP A 35 20.04 11.03 2.35
CA ASP A 35 21.06 11.68 3.18
C ASP A 35 21.22 10.98 4.54
N LEU A 36 20.12 10.60 5.19
CA LEU A 36 20.19 9.83 6.44
C LEU A 36 20.63 8.39 6.23
N ILE A 37 20.29 7.74 5.10
CA ILE A 37 20.81 6.39 4.78
C ILE A 37 22.34 6.42 4.62
N ASP A 38 22.88 7.49 4.05
CA ASP A 38 24.32 7.63 3.81
C ASP A 38 25.09 8.00 5.09
N GLU A 39 24.45 8.69 6.04
CA GLU A 39 25.08 9.14 7.29
C GLU A 39 24.85 8.19 8.48
N TRP A 40 23.70 7.51 8.54
CA TRP A 40 23.29 6.70 9.70
C TRP A 40 23.51 5.21 9.45
N PRO A 41 23.63 4.38 10.51
CA PRO A 41 23.60 2.94 10.37
C PRO A 41 22.32 2.51 9.65
N LEU A 42 22.44 1.63 8.64
CA LEU A 42 21.31 1.15 7.85
C LEU A 42 20.16 0.63 8.73
N GLY A 43 20.49 -0.11 9.79
CA GLY A 43 19.51 -0.63 10.75
C GLY A 43 18.68 0.46 11.44
N SER A 44 19.30 1.60 11.78
CA SER A 44 18.59 2.74 12.36
C SER A 44 17.59 3.31 11.36
N THR A 45 18.00 3.56 10.12
CA THR A 45 17.10 4.12 9.09
C THR A 45 15.96 3.17 8.71
N VAL A 46 16.23 1.87 8.68
CA VAL A 46 15.18 0.85 8.51
C VAL A 46 14.18 0.90 9.66
N THR A 47 14.66 1.01 10.90
CA THR A 47 13.81 1.09 12.11
C THR A 47 12.90 2.31 12.07
N GLN A 48 13.43 3.47 11.63
CA GLN A 48 12.65 4.68 11.39
C GLN A 48 11.51 4.45 10.38
N GLY A 49 11.81 3.77 9.27
CA GLY A 49 10.81 3.39 8.27
C GLY A 49 9.71 2.49 8.84
N CYS A 50 10.08 1.51 9.67
CA CYS A 50 9.14 0.63 10.36
C CYS A 50 8.22 1.41 11.32
N HIS A 51 8.79 2.31 12.14
CA HIS A 51 8.02 3.14 13.05
C HIS A 51 7.02 4.03 12.31
N ALA A 52 7.44 4.67 11.21
CA ALA A 52 6.57 5.47 10.37
C ALA A 52 5.40 4.63 9.82
N ALA A 53 5.70 3.44 9.28
CA ALA A 53 4.69 2.54 8.69
C ALA A 53 3.67 2.05 9.72
N VAL A 54 4.13 1.59 10.88
CA VAL A 54 3.26 1.13 11.97
C VAL A 54 2.41 2.27 12.51
N ALA A 55 2.99 3.46 12.70
CA ALA A 55 2.25 4.62 13.15
C ALA A 55 1.17 5.04 12.15
N ALA A 56 1.48 5.07 10.85
CA ALA A 56 0.49 5.36 9.80
C ALA A 56 -0.66 4.33 9.78
N ILE A 57 -0.36 3.04 10.00
CA ILE A 57 -1.40 2.01 10.11
C ILE A 57 -2.25 2.23 11.36
N TRP A 58 -1.61 2.43 12.51
CA TRP A 58 -2.29 2.58 13.78
C TRP A 58 -3.21 3.81 13.81
N ASP A 59 -2.72 4.95 13.34
CA ASP A 59 -3.45 6.22 13.30
C ASP A 59 -4.71 6.12 12.40
N HIS A 60 -4.73 5.21 11.44
CA HIS A 60 -5.80 5.05 10.44
C HIS A 60 -6.44 3.65 10.41
N ARG A 61 -6.28 2.85 11.47
CA ARG A 61 -6.71 1.44 11.54
C ARG A 61 -8.22 1.24 11.33
N ASP A 62 -9.02 2.25 11.63
CA ASP A 62 -10.48 2.20 11.51
C ASP A 62 -10.97 2.47 10.06
N ARG A 63 -10.06 2.79 9.12
CA ARG A 63 -10.40 2.96 7.70
C ARG A 63 -10.64 1.60 7.05
N ILE A 64 -11.64 1.51 6.17
CA ILE A 64 -12.01 0.26 5.48
C ILE A 64 -10.80 -0.37 4.78
N ASP A 65 -10.02 0.43 4.04
CA ASP A 65 -8.83 -0.06 3.34
C ASP A 65 -7.74 -0.57 4.31
N THR A 66 -7.60 0.07 5.48
CA THR A 66 -6.57 -0.30 6.46
C THR A 66 -6.99 -1.52 7.26
N ALA A 67 -8.26 -1.62 7.63
CA ALA A 67 -8.84 -2.83 8.23
C ALA A 67 -8.76 -4.03 7.27
N ALA A 68 -9.04 -3.81 5.98
CA ALA A 68 -8.84 -4.81 4.93
C ALA A 68 -7.36 -5.21 4.85
N TYR A 69 -6.44 -4.25 4.85
CA TYR A 69 -4.99 -4.50 4.87
C TYR A 69 -4.55 -5.40 6.04
N LEU A 70 -5.18 -5.26 7.21
CA LEU A 70 -4.85 -6.02 8.40
C LEU A 70 -5.63 -7.33 8.57
N SER A 71 -6.45 -7.73 7.60
CA SER A 71 -7.28 -8.94 7.74
C SER A 71 -6.43 -10.22 7.74
N ALA A 72 -6.88 -11.27 8.43
CA ALA A 72 -6.12 -12.52 8.58
C ALA A 72 -5.77 -13.18 7.24
N SER A 73 -6.64 -13.09 6.23
CA SER A 73 -6.33 -13.62 4.88
C SER A 73 -5.25 -12.82 4.15
N ASN A 74 -5.01 -11.59 4.59
CA ASN A 74 -4.18 -10.61 3.90
C ASN A 74 -2.79 -10.47 4.51
N LEU A 75 -2.66 -10.73 5.82
CA LEU A 75 -1.37 -10.75 6.52
C LEU A 75 -0.42 -11.82 5.95
N ASP A 76 -0.92 -13.03 5.69
CA ASP A 76 -0.12 -14.12 5.11
C ASP A 76 0.22 -13.89 3.62
N SER A 77 -0.41 -12.89 3.00
CA SER A 77 -0.21 -12.49 1.60
C SER A 77 0.44 -11.10 1.46
N MET A 78 1.04 -10.55 2.52
CA MET A 78 1.77 -9.27 2.43
C MET A 78 3.11 -9.46 1.71
N ASN A 79 3.28 -8.77 0.57
CA ASN A 79 4.49 -8.83 -0.23
C ASN A 79 5.25 -7.48 -0.23
N LYS A 80 6.58 -7.57 -0.27
CA LYS A 80 7.45 -6.40 -0.49
C LYS A 80 7.73 -6.23 -1.97
N VAL A 81 7.56 -5.01 -2.51
CA VAL A 81 8.08 -4.70 -3.85
C VAL A 81 9.59 -4.46 -3.76
N CYS A 82 10.36 -5.38 -4.34
CA CYS A 82 11.79 -5.24 -4.55
C CYS A 82 12.05 -5.09 -6.06
N SER A 83 12.77 -4.05 -6.48
CA SER A 83 13.36 -4.02 -7.82
C SER A 83 14.63 -4.87 -7.84
N MET A 84 14.49 -6.19 -7.69
CA MET A 84 15.58 -7.11 -7.98
C MET A 84 15.61 -7.32 -9.50
N LYS A 85 16.65 -6.82 -10.17
CA LYS A 85 17.12 -7.50 -11.38
C LYS A 85 17.75 -8.81 -10.91
N CYS A 86 16.95 -9.88 -10.82
CA CYS A 86 17.50 -11.22 -10.76
C CYS A 86 18.22 -11.48 -12.09
N ARG A 87 19.56 -11.42 -12.08
CA ARG A 87 20.34 -12.21 -13.04
C ARG A 87 20.38 -13.61 -12.46
N ASN A 88 19.45 -14.47 -12.90
CA ASN A 88 19.68 -15.90 -12.82
C ASN A 88 19.04 -16.60 -14.03
N GLU A 89 19.87 -17.31 -14.77
CA GLU A 89 19.71 -17.77 -16.15
C GLU A 89 18.94 -19.11 -16.27
N LEU A 90 17.95 -19.34 -15.40
CA LEU A 90 17.37 -20.68 -15.24
C LEU A 90 15.86 -20.82 -15.43
N TYR A 91 15.13 -19.76 -15.75
CA TYR A 91 13.72 -19.89 -16.16
C TYR A 91 13.35 -18.92 -17.29
N PRO A 92 13.35 -19.38 -18.55
CA PRO A 92 12.79 -18.62 -19.65
C PRO A 92 11.26 -18.79 -19.68
N SER A 93 10.55 -17.67 -19.72
CA SER A 93 9.21 -17.53 -20.31
C SER A 93 7.98 -18.19 -19.66
N GLN A 94 7.91 -18.32 -18.33
CA GLN A 94 6.61 -18.56 -17.68
C GLN A 94 6.34 -17.57 -16.55
N TRP A 95 5.57 -16.54 -16.88
CA TRP A 95 4.88 -15.71 -15.90
C TRP A 95 3.85 -16.60 -15.21
N PHE A 96 4.12 -17.03 -13.98
CA PHE A 96 3.09 -17.65 -13.14
C PHE A 96 2.02 -16.59 -12.85
N ILE A 97 0.91 -16.66 -13.58
CA ILE A 97 -0.33 -15.91 -13.34
C ILE A 97 -1.14 -16.78 -12.36
N GLY A 98 -1.11 -16.43 -11.07
CA GLY A 98 -1.85 -17.19 -10.06
C GLY A 98 -1.68 -16.62 -8.67
N VAL A 99 -1.89 -15.31 -8.51
CA VAL A 99 -1.54 -14.56 -7.30
C VAL A 99 -2.65 -13.51 -7.09
N LYS A 100 -3.74 -13.94 -6.41
CA LYS A 100 -4.94 -13.16 -5.99
C LYS A 100 -4.60 -12.03 -4.98
N GLU A 101 -4.99 -10.79 -5.28
CA GLU A 101 -5.19 -9.67 -4.31
C GLU A 101 -4.06 -9.50 -3.24
N TYR A 102 -2.87 -9.03 -3.62
CA TYR A 102 -1.73 -8.92 -2.70
C TYR A 102 -1.56 -7.52 -2.10
N TYR A 103 -1.40 -7.46 -0.78
CA TYR A 103 -1.10 -6.23 -0.06
C TYR A 103 0.38 -5.93 -0.21
N THR A 104 0.72 -4.68 -0.56
CA THR A 104 2.09 -4.34 -0.97
C THR A 104 2.68 -3.18 -0.19
N GLN A 105 3.89 -3.33 0.34
CA GLN A 105 4.68 -2.19 0.82
C GLN A 105 5.75 -1.80 -0.21
N VAL A 106 5.86 -0.51 -0.52
CA VAL A 106 6.86 0.05 -1.43
C VAL A 106 7.75 1.04 -0.70
N THR A 107 9.05 0.76 -0.68
CA THR A 107 10.05 1.67 -0.10
C THR A 107 10.65 2.56 -1.18
N LEU A 108 10.56 3.87 -0.96
CA LEU A 108 11.04 4.91 -1.86
C LEU A 108 12.07 5.79 -1.14
N GLU A 109 12.85 6.55 -1.91
CA GLU A 109 13.84 7.48 -1.37
C GLU A 109 13.68 8.91 -1.90
N VAL A 110 13.94 9.88 -1.02
CA VAL A 110 14.11 11.29 -1.35
C VAL A 110 15.50 11.75 -0.93
N LYS A 111 16.02 12.81 -1.55
CA LYS A 111 17.40 13.26 -1.32
C LYS A 111 17.65 13.83 0.08
N GLY A 112 16.63 14.39 0.72
CA GLY A 112 16.77 15.00 2.04
C GLY A 112 15.52 15.72 2.53
N GLU A 113 15.68 16.45 3.62
CA GLU A 113 14.59 17.05 4.40
C GLU A 113 13.62 17.91 3.57
N THR A 114 14.14 18.80 2.73
CA THR A 114 13.29 19.70 1.94
C THR A 114 12.33 18.92 1.03
N GLN A 115 12.75 17.77 0.50
CA GLN A 115 11.91 16.95 -0.37
C GLN A 115 10.85 16.19 0.42
N ILE A 116 11.19 15.65 1.61
CA ILE A 116 10.22 14.92 2.42
C ILE A 116 9.13 15.84 2.98
N ARG A 117 9.49 17.07 3.37
CA ARG A 117 8.51 18.08 3.83
C ARG A 117 7.58 18.53 2.71
N LYS A 118 8.11 18.84 1.53
CA LYS A 118 7.29 19.19 0.35
C LYS A 118 6.33 18.06 -0.04
N LEU A 119 6.78 16.81 0.08
CA LEU A 119 5.90 15.66 -0.14
C LEU A 119 4.78 15.61 0.90
N ALA A 120 5.11 15.74 2.19
CA ALA A 120 4.13 15.76 3.27
C ALA A 120 3.09 16.88 3.07
N GLU A 121 3.54 18.11 2.80
CA GLU A 121 2.68 19.26 2.52
C GLU A 121 1.74 19.00 1.34
N LYS A 122 2.26 18.44 0.24
CA LYS A 122 1.46 18.08 -0.93
C LYS A 122 0.40 17.03 -0.59
N LEU A 123 0.77 15.98 0.14
CA LEU A 123 -0.16 14.93 0.54
C LEU A 123 -1.25 15.50 1.47
N THR A 124 -0.90 16.35 2.42
CA THR A 124 -1.86 17.05 3.29
C THR A 124 -2.82 17.92 2.49
N ALA A 125 -2.32 18.70 1.53
CA ALA A 125 -3.14 19.57 0.69
C ALA A 125 -4.18 18.81 -0.14
N GLU A 126 -3.85 17.58 -0.55
CA GLU A 126 -4.70 16.69 -1.34
C GLU A 126 -5.53 15.73 -0.46
N GLY A 127 -5.51 15.91 0.87
CA GLY A 127 -6.27 15.07 1.81
C GLY A 127 -5.77 13.63 1.93
N ILE A 128 -4.53 13.37 1.54
CA ILE A 128 -3.91 12.04 1.63
C ILE A 128 -3.33 11.86 3.03
N GLU A 129 -4.02 11.07 3.85
CA GLU A 129 -3.61 10.64 5.19
C GLU A 129 -2.26 9.90 5.15
N HIS A 130 -1.30 10.39 5.94
CA HIS A 130 0.05 9.87 6.05
C HIS A 130 0.67 10.25 7.41
N LYS A 131 1.73 9.55 7.79
CA LYS A 131 2.57 9.85 8.94
C LYS A 131 3.90 10.43 8.47
N LEU A 132 4.21 11.66 8.88
CA LEU A 132 5.57 12.18 8.86
C LEU A 132 6.24 11.81 10.20
N TRP A 133 7.23 10.93 10.16
CA TRP A 133 7.96 10.50 11.35
C TRP A 133 9.07 11.48 11.68
N ILE A 134 9.04 11.96 12.92
CA ILE A 134 9.98 12.94 13.45
C ILE A 134 10.80 12.26 14.54
N GLU A 135 12.11 12.17 14.32
CA GLU A 135 13.02 11.57 15.29
C GLU A 135 13.35 12.54 16.42
N GLN A 136 13.42 12.03 17.65
CA GLN A 136 13.82 12.75 18.85
C GLN A 136 15.21 12.28 19.31
N PRO A 137 16.01 13.14 19.98
CA PRO A 137 15.69 14.51 20.43
C PRO A 137 15.91 15.62 19.39
N GLU A 138 16.49 15.32 18.23
CA GLU A 138 16.89 16.33 17.23
C GLU A 138 15.69 16.99 16.51
N ASN A 139 14.50 16.39 16.62
CA ASN A 139 13.26 16.87 16.05
C ASN A 139 13.29 17.02 14.52
N ILE A 140 13.93 16.07 13.84
CA ILE A 140 14.09 16.07 12.38
C ILE A 140 13.16 15.04 11.70
N PRO A 141 12.58 15.35 10.54
CA PRO A 141 11.78 14.39 9.78
C PRO A 141 12.67 13.36 9.12
N THR A 142 12.52 12.09 9.46
CA THR A 142 13.38 11.02 8.93
C THR A 142 12.68 10.22 7.84
N CYS A 143 11.40 9.90 8.04
CA CYS A 143 10.63 9.02 7.17
C CYS A 143 9.19 9.53 7.00
N LEU A 144 8.53 9.09 5.93
CA LEU A 144 7.11 9.31 5.70
C LEU A 144 6.47 7.99 5.31
N ALA A 145 5.31 7.67 5.89
CA ALA A 145 4.54 6.50 5.48
C ALA A 145 3.08 6.87 5.24
N THR A 146 2.47 6.38 4.16
CA THR A 146 1.03 6.51 3.97
C THR A 146 0.31 5.47 4.81
N ARG A 147 -0.99 5.65 5.06
CA ARG A 147 -1.82 4.46 5.34
C ARG A 147 -1.89 3.56 4.09
N PRO A 148 -2.43 2.34 4.18
CA PRO A 148 -2.81 1.57 3.01
C PRO A 148 -3.83 2.31 2.13
N TYR A 149 -3.60 2.34 0.82
CA TYR A 149 -4.50 2.91 -0.18
C TYR A 149 -4.64 2.02 -1.41
N PRO A 150 -5.76 2.13 -2.16
CA PRO A 150 -5.87 1.56 -3.48
C PRO A 150 -4.77 2.11 -4.40
N LYS A 151 -4.02 1.23 -5.07
CA LYS A 151 -2.84 1.60 -5.86
C LYS A 151 -3.22 2.52 -7.01
N SER A 152 -4.38 2.31 -7.64
CA SER A 152 -4.86 3.19 -8.71
C SER A 152 -5.04 4.64 -8.23
N PHE A 153 -5.43 4.82 -6.96
CA PHE A 153 -5.67 6.12 -6.35
C PHE A 153 -4.36 6.83 -5.96
N ILE A 154 -3.46 6.14 -5.26
CA ILE A 154 -2.30 6.79 -4.63
C ILE A 154 -1.03 6.81 -5.49
N ALA A 155 -0.88 5.89 -6.46
CA ALA A 155 0.39 5.73 -7.17
C ALA A 155 0.85 7.01 -7.90
N SER A 156 -0.08 7.84 -8.39
CA SER A 156 0.21 9.09 -9.11
C SER A 156 1.06 10.08 -8.32
N TYR A 157 0.94 10.11 -6.98
CA TYR A 157 1.71 10.99 -6.10
C TYR A 157 3.19 10.58 -5.99
N PHE A 158 3.49 9.30 -6.20
CA PHE A 158 4.81 8.71 -5.96
C PHE A 158 5.56 8.34 -7.24
N LYS A 159 4.96 8.45 -8.44
CA LYS A 159 5.59 8.09 -9.74
C LYS A 159 6.95 8.73 -10.00
N LYS A 160 7.22 9.91 -9.44
CA LYS A 160 8.47 10.66 -9.65
C LYS A 160 9.55 10.37 -8.60
N ILE A 161 9.23 9.58 -7.58
CA ILE A 161 10.13 9.23 -6.49
C ILE A 161 10.78 7.89 -6.80
N LYS A 162 12.08 7.77 -6.57
CA LYS A 162 12.84 6.57 -6.90
C LYS A 162 12.62 5.49 -5.84
N LEU A 163 12.72 4.23 -6.26
CA LEU A 163 12.83 3.11 -5.31
C LEU A 163 14.10 3.25 -4.48
N CYS A 164 13.97 3.05 -3.18
CA CYS A 164 15.11 3.00 -2.26
C CYS A 164 15.95 1.76 -2.57
N LYS A 165 17.27 1.94 -2.78
CA LYS A 165 18.21 0.86 -3.08
C LYS A 165 19.22 0.65 -1.97
#